data_AF-A0A8B9RUG2-F1
#
_entry.id   AF-A0A8B9RUG2-F1
#
_cell.length_a   1.000
_cell.length_b   1.000
_cell.length_c   1.000
_cell.angle_alpha   90.00
_cell.angle_beta   90.00
_cell.angle_gamma   90.00
#
_symmetry.space_group_name_H-M   'P 1'
#
loop_
_entity.id
_entity.type
_entity.pdbx_description
1 polymer ?
#
loop_
_entity_poly.entity_id
_entity_poly.type
_entity_poly.pdbx_seq_one_letter_code
_entity_poly.pdbx_strand_id
1 'polypeptide(L)'
;MASAVPSRCSHPERHLAPSLSHPTPSLGTVDLKQEACPSPRTSLLHARSWSRCCPLFGPLCPSASPAQPFGDVASVAPWGQHHGLQLRSSLAGTQLPQHKCGNKKSCPKNHFAFKITSGAANVVGPSICFDDMVLMSSMKNNIGRGLNIALVNGESDINKLDTFLQEIKHGTIVLTASYDDAATKMNDKVRTQFVELGSSHVSKLGFRDNWVFLGAKGLNNKSPFEEHIKNDEKKNKYDGWPEMLELEGCAPRKMD
;
A
#
# COMPACT_ATOMS: atom_id res chain seq x y z
N MET A 1 5.52 -29.48 -66.27
CA MET A 1 4.14 -29.94 -65.99
C MET A 1 3.57 -28.91 -65.02
N ALA A 2 2.79 -27.92 -65.47
CA ALA A 2 1.33 -27.99 -65.74
C ALA A 2 0.52 -28.14 -64.43
N SER A 3 -0.56 -27.39 -64.16
CA SER A 3 -1.19 -26.27 -64.90
C SER A 3 -2.17 -25.47 -64.00
N ALA A 4 -2.73 -24.41 -64.59
CA ALA A 4 -3.65 -23.39 -64.07
C ALA A 4 -4.92 -23.78 -63.26
N VAL A 5 -5.48 -22.76 -62.61
CA VAL A 5 -6.84 -22.66 -62.01
C VAL A 5 -7.93 -22.57 -63.09
N PRO A 6 -9.07 -23.28 -62.96
CA PRO A 6 -10.41 -22.64 -62.76
C PRO A 6 -11.28 -23.46 -61.74
N SER A 7 -12.49 -23.10 -61.27
CA SER A 7 -13.68 -22.52 -61.95
C SER A 7 -14.71 -21.88 -60.97
N ARG A 8 -15.85 -21.42 -61.51
CA ARG A 8 -16.87 -20.49 -60.96
C ARG A 8 -18.15 -21.13 -60.36
N CYS A 9 -18.89 -20.30 -59.58
CA CYS A 9 -20.37 -20.29 -59.33
C CYS A 9 -20.97 -21.48 -58.52
N SER A 10 -22.05 -21.33 -57.72
CA SER A 10 -23.27 -20.50 -57.91
C SER A 10 -24.00 -20.11 -56.59
N HIS A 11 -24.80 -19.02 -56.64
CA HIS A 11 -25.93 -18.69 -55.73
C HIS A 11 -27.24 -19.37 -56.25
N PRO A 12 -28.47 -19.28 -55.64
CA PRO A 12 -28.98 -18.24 -54.73
C PRO A 12 -29.97 -18.69 -53.58
N GLU A 13 -30.48 -17.70 -52.81
CA GLU A 13 -31.87 -17.56 -52.26
C GLU A 13 -32.49 -18.59 -51.25
N ARG A 14 -33.49 -18.25 -50.39
CA ARG A 14 -34.01 -17.00 -49.76
C ARG A 14 -34.99 -17.39 -48.61
N HIS A 15 -35.57 -16.39 -47.90
CA HIS A 15 -36.75 -16.46 -47.00
C HIS A 15 -36.55 -17.05 -45.59
N LEU A 16 -37.25 -16.62 -44.52
CA LEU A 16 -37.99 -15.37 -44.19
C LEU A 16 -38.17 -15.32 -42.65
N ALA A 17 -38.37 -14.13 -42.06
CA ALA A 17 -38.76 -13.97 -40.65
C ALA A 17 -40.26 -14.25 -40.43
N PRO A 18 -40.76 -14.31 -39.18
CA PRO A 18 -41.34 -13.08 -38.60
C PRO A 18 -41.06 -12.84 -37.10
N SER A 19 -41.66 -11.77 -36.58
CA SER A 19 -41.35 -10.99 -35.38
C SER A 19 -42.35 -11.13 -34.21
N LEU A 20 -42.19 -10.27 -33.16
CA LEU A 20 -43.07 -9.95 -32.01
C LEU A 20 -42.74 -10.70 -30.69
N SER A 21 -42.82 -10.13 -29.48
CA SER A 21 -43.06 -8.73 -29.03
C SER A 21 -42.66 -8.55 -27.54
N HIS A 22 -42.45 -7.30 -27.08
CA HIS A 22 -42.22 -6.96 -25.65
C HIS A 22 -43.46 -7.21 -24.76
N PRO A 23 -43.29 -7.21 -23.42
CA PRO A 23 -43.60 -5.97 -22.67
C PRO A 23 -42.60 -5.59 -21.57
N THR A 24 -42.58 -4.30 -21.23
CA THR A 24 -41.99 -3.71 -20.00
C THR A 24 -42.93 -3.85 -18.81
N PRO A 25 -42.42 -3.64 -17.57
CA PRO A 25 -43.02 -2.54 -16.79
C PRO A 25 -42.02 -1.62 -16.07
N SER A 26 -42.60 -0.55 -15.56
CA SER A 26 -42.07 0.76 -15.15
C SER A 26 -41.39 0.89 -13.77
N LEU A 27 -40.55 1.93 -13.69
CA LEU A 27 -40.31 2.86 -12.55
C LEU A 27 -40.01 2.30 -11.14
N GLY A 28 -38.79 2.58 -10.69
CA GLY A 28 -38.43 2.75 -9.29
C GLY A 28 -37.34 3.81 -9.16
N THR A 29 -37.73 5.07 -8.95
CA THR A 29 -36.79 6.19 -8.78
C THR A 29 -36.14 6.11 -7.41
N VAL A 30 -34.80 6.09 -7.35
CA VAL A 30 -34.06 6.16 -6.08
C VAL A 30 -33.25 7.46 -6.08
N ASP A 31 -33.63 8.38 -5.19
CA ASP A 31 -32.98 9.68 -5.01
C ASP A 31 -31.54 9.52 -4.50
N LEU A 32 -30.55 9.60 -5.41
CA LEU A 32 -29.16 9.88 -5.01
C LEU A 32 -29.00 11.38 -4.80
N LYS A 33 -29.28 11.83 -3.57
CA LYS A 33 -29.09 13.22 -3.17
C LYS A 33 -27.59 13.54 -3.06
N GLN A 34 -27.02 14.03 -4.15
CA GLN A 34 -25.61 14.36 -4.24
C GLN A 34 -25.32 15.71 -3.59
N GLU A 35 -24.90 15.72 -2.32
CA GLU A 35 -24.42 16.93 -1.67
C GLU A 35 -23.06 17.36 -2.23
N ALA A 36 -23.09 18.31 -3.16
CA ALA A 36 -21.91 19.01 -3.63
C ALA A 36 -21.45 20.03 -2.57
N CYS A 37 -20.20 19.93 -2.12
CA CYS A 37 -19.58 20.98 -1.30
C CYS A 37 -19.42 22.28 -2.13
N PRO A 38 -20.02 23.41 -1.72
CA PRO A 38 -19.77 24.68 -2.39
C PRO A 38 -18.42 25.25 -1.94
N SER A 39 -17.47 25.35 -2.87
CA SER A 39 -16.39 26.33 -2.73
C SER A 39 -16.86 27.70 -3.24
N PRO A 40 -16.61 28.77 -2.48
CA PRO A 40 -16.37 30.08 -3.09
C PRO A 40 -14.89 30.47 -2.99
N ARG A 41 -14.37 31.05 -4.07
CA ARG A 41 -13.05 31.70 -4.10
C ARG A 41 -13.12 33.07 -3.41
N THR A 42 -11.97 33.48 -2.85
CA THR A 42 -11.46 34.87 -2.80
C THR A 42 -12.45 36.05 -2.77
N SER A 43 -12.50 36.78 -1.66
CA SER A 43 -12.20 38.22 -1.66
C SER A 43 -11.83 38.70 -0.25
N LEU A 44 -10.91 39.65 -0.17
CA LEU A 44 -10.71 40.46 1.04
C LEU A 44 -11.89 41.44 1.22
N LEU A 45 -12.30 41.70 2.46
CA LEU A 45 -12.27 43.03 3.12
C LEU A 45 -13.29 43.16 4.27
N HIS A 46 -12.91 43.99 5.26
CA HIS A 46 -13.71 44.60 6.34
C HIS A 46 -14.28 43.72 7.46
N ALA A 47 -13.68 43.89 8.64
CA ALA A 47 -14.26 43.56 9.94
C ALA A 47 -15.33 44.59 10.37
N ARG A 48 -16.33 44.13 11.15
CA ARG A 48 -16.78 44.80 12.41
C ARG A 48 -17.86 44.01 13.15
N SER A 49 -17.63 43.88 14.47
CA SER A 49 -18.63 43.91 15.54
C SER A 49 -19.85 42.96 15.50
N TRP A 50 -19.78 41.86 16.26
CA TRP A 50 -20.95 41.22 16.85
C TRP A 50 -20.95 41.38 18.37
N SER A 51 -22.13 41.60 18.96
CA SER A 51 -22.36 41.63 20.41
C SER A 51 -23.84 41.43 20.71
N ARG A 52 -24.14 40.71 21.81
CA ARG A 52 -25.47 40.32 22.33
C ARG A 52 -26.11 39.16 21.54
N CYS A 53 -26.66 38.11 22.14
CA CYS A 53 -27.02 37.86 23.55
C CYS A 53 -26.55 36.48 24.06
N CYS A 54 -26.21 36.39 25.35
CA CYS A 54 -26.41 35.17 26.15
C CYS A 54 -27.78 35.22 26.83
N PRO A 55 -28.30 34.07 27.29
CA PRO A 55 -28.50 33.97 28.74
C PRO A 55 -28.09 32.61 29.35
N LEU A 56 -27.53 32.70 30.56
CA LEU A 56 -27.75 31.83 31.71
C LEU A 56 -27.67 30.30 31.50
N PHE A 57 -26.53 29.69 31.88
CA PHE A 57 -26.36 28.97 33.16
C PHE A 57 -24.92 28.40 33.24
N GLY A 58 -24.32 28.43 34.42
CA GLY A 58 -23.05 27.76 34.75
C GLY A 58 -23.15 27.15 36.15
N PRO A 59 -22.04 26.78 36.83
CA PRO A 59 -20.62 26.78 36.39
C PRO A 59 -20.14 25.32 36.19
N LEU A 60 -18.87 24.86 36.31
CA LEU A 60 -17.58 25.45 36.73
C LEU A 60 -16.43 24.67 36.05
N CYS A 61 -15.41 25.36 35.51
CA CYS A 61 -14.08 24.79 35.22
C CYS A 61 -13.02 25.87 35.55
N PRO A 62 -11.99 25.58 36.36
CA PRO A 62 -11.03 26.60 36.79
C PRO A 62 -10.00 26.96 35.69
N SER A 63 -9.64 28.24 35.66
CA SER A 63 -8.77 28.87 34.67
C SER A 63 -7.27 28.71 34.96
N ALA A 64 -6.45 28.86 33.92
CA ALA A 64 -5.00 28.95 34.04
C ALA A 64 -4.51 30.31 34.61
N SER A 65 -3.46 30.23 35.43
CA SER A 65 -2.38 31.19 35.75
C SER A 65 -2.60 32.71 35.77
N PRO A 66 -2.04 33.38 36.79
CA PRO A 66 -1.35 34.66 36.64
C PRO A 66 0.19 34.52 36.79
N ALA A 67 0.95 35.36 36.07
CA ALA A 67 2.40 35.48 36.22
C ALA A 67 2.78 36.62 37.19
N GLN A 68 3.92 36.50 37.88
CA GLN A 68 4.51 37.51 38.76
C GLN A 68 6.06 37.53 38.62
N PRO A 69 6.76 38.61 39.08
CA PRO A 69 7.88 39.19 38.32
C PRO A 69 9.30 38.86 38.83
N PHE A 70 10.29 39.40 38.10
CA PHE A 70 11.71 39.42 38.42
C PHE A 70 12.04 40.18 39.72
N GLY A 71 13.13 39.78 40.38
CA GLY A 71 13.77 40.48 41.50
C GLY A 71 15.29 40.23 41.50
N ASP A 72 16.05 41.22 42.01
CA ASP A 72 17.47 41.43 41.68
C ASP A 72 18.53 40.78 42.60
N VAL A 73 19.75 40.89 42.10
CA VAL A 73 21.08 40.49 42.62
C VAL A 73 21.39 40.84 44.09
N ALA A 74 22.08 39.91 44.77
CA ALA A 74 23.14 40.24 45.74
C ALA A 74 24.26 39.16 45.78
N SER A 75 25.52 39.59 45.82
CA SER A 75 26.74 38.76 46.02
C SER A 75 26.92 38.40 47.53
N VAL A 76 27.85 37.57 48.04
CA VAL A 76 29.22 37.15 47.66
C VAL A 76 29.51 35.72 48.20
N ALA A 77 30.47 35.05 47.56
CA ALA A 77 31.07 33.71 47.76
C ALA A 77 31.75 33.44 49.15
N PRO A 78 32.64 32.42 49.39
CA PRO A 78 33.18 31.36 48.49
C PRO A 78 33.54 29.95 49.11
N TRP A 79 34.03 29.04 48.24
CA TRP A 79 34.74 27.74 48.45
C TRP A 79 34.02 26.54 49.12
N GLY A 80 33.82 25.49 48.33
CA GLY A 80 33.61 24.11 48.77
C GLY A 80 33.93 23.15 47.62
N GLN A 81 35.01 22.37 47.72
CA GLN A 81 35.48 21.49 46.65
C GLN A 81 34.65 20.21 46.59
N HIS A 82 33.94 19.98 45.48
CA HIS A 82 33.37 18.68 45.15
C HIS A 82 33.76 18.25 43.73
N HIS A 83 34.24 17.02 43.62
CA HIS A 83 34.63 16.41 42.35
C HIS A 83 33.39 16.12 41.49
N GLY A 84 33.03 17.09 40.64
CA GLY A 84 32.02 16.91 39.61
C GLY A 84 32.52 15.97 38.51
N LEU A 85 32.19 14.69 38.61
CA LEU A 85 32.44 13.72 37.54
C LEU A 85 31.65 14.16 36.29
N GLN A 86 32.35 14.62 35.25
CA GLN A 86 31.71 14.98 33.98
C GLN A 86 31.17 13.71 33.31
N LEU A 87 29.90 13.39 33.59
CA LEU A 87 29.08 12.49 32.77
C LEU A 87 28.84 13.16 31.42
N ARG A 88 29.84 13.03 30.52
CA ARG A 88 29.62 13.14 29.08
C ARG A 88 28.69 12.00 28.69
N SER A 89 27.39 12.27 28.65
CA SER A 89 26.39 11.38 28.08
C SER A 89 26.60 11.26 26.57
N SER A 90 27.58 10.42 26.20
CA SER A 90 27.72 9.93 24.85
C SER A 90 26.50 9.08 24.53
N LEU A 91 25.46 9.70 23.99
CA LEU A 91 24.36 9.02 23.29
C LEU A 91 24.84 8.46 21.95
N ALA A 92 25.96 7.73 21.97
CA ALA A 92 26.29 6.72 20.99
C ALA A 92 25.38 5.52 21.25
N GLY A 93 24.09 5.69 20.91
CA GLY A 93 23.19 4.57 20.78
C GLY A 93 23.83 3.60 19.79
N THR A 94 24.20 2.42 20.26
CA THR A 94 24.72 1.35 19.41
C THR A 94 23.63 0.98 18.43
N GLN A 95 23.68 1.56 17.23
CA GLN A 95 22.94 1.02 16.10
C GLN A 95 23.46 -0.40 15.92
N LEU A 96 22.61 -1.37 16.31
CA LEU A 96 22.80 -2.77 15.94
C LEU A 96 23.04 -2.79 14.43
N PRO A 97 24.07 -3.52 13.92
CA PRO A 97 24.42 -3.50 12.51
C PRO A 97 23.19 -3.76 11.64
N GLN A 98 22.65 -2.69 11.04
CA GLN A 98 21.36 -2.78 10.39
C GLN A 98 21.55 -3.52 9.08
N HIS A 99 21.09 -4.77 9.03
CA HIS A 99 21.14 -5.55 7.80
C HIS A 99 20.22 -4.91 6.76
N LYS A 100 20.53 -5.14 5.48
CA LYS A 100 19.76 -4.58 4.36
C LYS A 100 18.25 -4.79 4.54
N CYS A 101 17.47 -3.76 4.25
CA CYS A 101 16.02 -3.68 4.48
C CYS A 101 15.57 -3.81 5.95
N GLY A 102 16.50 -3.74 6.92
CA GLY A 102 16.18 -3.93 8.35
C GLY A 102 15.87 -5.39 8.71
N ASN A 103 16.34 -6.36 7.92
CA ASN A 103 16.11 -7.78 8.16
C ASN A 103 16.80 -8.25 9.46
N LYS A 104 16.26 -9.28 10.13
CA LYS A 104 16.83 -9.84 11.38
C LYS A 104 18.20 -10.52 11.20
N LYS A 105 18.57 -10.87 9.96
CA LYS A 105 19.85 -11.52 9.60
C LYS A 105 20.34 -10.99 8.25
N SER A 106 21.67 -10.92 8.08
CA SER A 106 22.29 -10.66 6.78
C SER A 106 22.05 -11.81 5.80
N CYS A 107 21.87 -11.49 4.53
CA CYS A 107 21.78 -12.49 3.47
C CYS A 107 23.15 -13.10 3.10
N PRO A 108 23.18 -14.34 2.57
CA PRO A 108 24.38 -14.92 1.97
C PRO A 108 24.85 -14.14 0.74
N LYS A 109 26.06 -14.48 0.26
CA LYS A 109 26.52 -14.03 -1.07
C LYS A 109 25.54 -14.49 -2.16
N ASN A 110 25.52 -13.75 -3.26
CA ASN A 110 24.66 -14.02 -4.43
C ASN A 110 23.15 -14.09 -4.12
N HIS A 111 22.70 -13.35 -3.10
CA HIS A 111 21.28 -13.13 -2.80
C HIS A 111 20.99 -11.62 -2.79
N PHE A 112 19.72 -11.26 -2.95
CA PHE A 112 19.16 -9.96 -2.66
C PHE A 112 18.40 -10.03 -1.33
N ALA A 113 18.65 -9.07 -0.43
CA ALA A 113 17.79 -8.91 0.74
C ALA A 113 16.45 -8.30 0.32
N PHE A 114 15.35 -8.71 0.94
CA PHE A 114 14.07 -8.06 0.74
C PHE A 114 13.25 -8.01 2.03
N LYS A 115 12.32 -7.05 2.08
CA LYS A 115 11.29 -6.94 3.11
C LYS A 115 10.00 -6.39 2.51
N ILE A 116 8.90 -7.11 2.69
CA ILE A 116 7.57 -6.74 2.23
C ILE A 116 6.66 -6.65 3.46
N THR A 117 5.96 -5.53 3.60
CA THR A 117 4.98 -5.29 4.66
C THR A 117 3.65 -4.91 4.01
N SER A 118 2.55 -5.57 4.39
CA SER A 118 1.21 -5.20 3.93
C SER A 118 0.76 -3.88 4.54
N GLY A 119 -0.39 -3.37 4.11
CA GLY A 119 -1.07 -2.31 4.87
C GLY A 119 -1.62 -2.83 6.21
N ALA A 120 -1.79 -1.90 7.16
CA ALA A 120 -2.59 -2.10 8.36
C ALA A 120 -3.94 -1.40 8.19
N ALA A 121 -4.99 -2.20 7.99
CA ALA A 121 -6.31 -1.75 7.56
C ALA A 121 -6.21 -0.80 6.34
N ASN A 122 -6.93 0.32 6.39
CA ASN A 122 -6.85 1.42 5.43
C ASN A 122 -5.97 2.59 5.91
N VAL A 123 -5.39 2.54 7.11
CA VAL A 123 -4.71 3.68 7.76
C VAL A 123 -3.21 3.71 7.46
N VAL A 124 -2.52 2.58 7.60
CA VAL A 124 -1.08 2.48 7.32
C VAL A 124 -0.90 1.75 6.01
N GLY A 125 -0.26 2.40 5.05
CA GLY A 125 0.06 1.82 3.75
C GLY A 125 1.24 0.83 3.79
N PRO A 126 1.36 -0.04 2.78
CA PRO A 126 2.39 -1.06 2.70
C PRO A 126 3.78 -0.46 2.44
N SER A 127 4.82 -1.29 2.66
CA SER A 127 6.19 -0.98 2.25
C SER A 127 6.87 -2.15 1.57
N ILE A 128 7.62 -1.87 0.50
CA ILE A 128 8.44 -2.85 -0.21
C ILE A 128 9.88 -2.34 -0.27
N CYS A 129 10.80 -3.10 0.29
CA CYS A 129 12.24 -2.88 0.22
C CYS A 129 12.93 -4.04 -0.50
N PHE A 130 13.89 -3.71 -1.37
CA PHE A 130 14.71 -4.67 -2.10
C PHE A 130 16.17 -4.19 -2.17
N ASP A 131 17.08 -5.05 -1.74
CA ASP A 131 18.53 -4.84 -1.62
C ASP A 131 18.93 -3.50 -0.97
N ASP A 132 18.22 -3.12 0.10
CA ASP A 132 18.29 -1.88 0.88
C ASP A 132 17.64 -0.63 0.24
N MET A 133 17.04 -0.77 -0.94
CA MET A 133 16.27 0.29 -1.58
C MET A 133 14.77 0.12 -1.32
N VAL A 134 14.17 1.09 -0.62
CA VAL A 134 12.71 1.17 -0.48
C VAL A 134 12.11 1.53 -1.85
N LEU A 135 11.42 0.58 -2.47
CA LEU A 135 10.77 0.72 -3.77
C LEU A 135 9.40 1.40 -3.64
N MET A 136 8.60 0.96 -2.66
CA MET A 136 7.26 1.49 -2.38
C MET A 136 7.10 1.79 -0.89
N SER A 137 6.50 2.93 -0.55
CA SER A 137 6.03 3.26 0.80
C SER A 137 5.17 4.53 0.82
N SER A 138 4.46 4.78 1.92
CA SER A 138 3.73 6.04 2.15
C SER A 138 4.62 7.27 1.98
N MET A 139 5.87 7.23 2.47
CA MET A 139 6.82 8.35 2.36
C MET A 139 7.23 8.66 0.90
N LYS A 140 7.12 7.68 0.00
CA LYS A 140 7.41 7.83 -1.43
C LYS A 140 6.18 8.25 -2.24
N ASN A 141 5.00 8.36 -1.61
CA ASN A 141 3.72 8.72 -2.23
C ASN A 141 3.37 7.87 -3.46
N ASN A 142 3.80 6.60 -3.50
CA ASN A 142 3.67 5.70 -4.65
C ASN A 142 2.95 4.38 -4.30
N ILE A 143 2.05 4.42 -3.33
CA ILE A 143 1.21 3.31 -2.88
C ILE A 143 -0.27 3.68 -3.00
N GLY A 144 -1.14 2.67 -3.10
CA GLY A 144 -2.58 2.88 -3.17
C GLY A 144 -3.38 1.69 -2.65
N ARG A 145 -4.66 1.92 -2.34
CA ARG A 145 -5.60 0.85 -1.98
C ARG A 145 -5.63 -0.22 -3.07
N GLY A 146 -5.54 -1.48 -2.66
CA GLY A 146 -5.54 -2.63 -3.55
C GLY A 146 -4.20 -3.34 -3.56
N LEU A 147 -3.70 -3.60 -4.76
CA LEU A 147 -2.53 -4.42 -5.01
C LEU A 147 -1.34 -3.53 -5.38
N ASN A 148 -0.28 -3.55 -4.57
CA ASN A 148 0.93 -2.76 -4.76
C ASN A 148 2.03 -3.72 -5.24
N ILE A 149 2.56 -3.48 -6.44
CA ILE A 149 3.50 -4.40 -7.11
C ILE A 149 4.79 -3.63 -7.47
N ALA A 150 5.94 -4.20 -7.14
CA ALA A 150 7.23 -3.76 -7.61
C ALA A 150 7.90 -4.87 -8.46
N LEU A 151 8.42 -4.50 -9.62
CA LEU A 151 9.16 -5.37 -10.52
C LEU A 151 10.66 -5.03 -10.43
N VAL A 152 11.52 -6.04 -10.38
CA VAL A 152 12.98 -5.88 -10.32
C VAL A 152 13.66 -6.90 -11.23
N ASN A 153 14.65 -6.49 -12.03
CA ASN A 153 15.43 -7.43 -12.83
C ASN A 153 16.37 -8.24 -11.92
N GLY A 154 16.37 -9.57 -12.04
CA GLY A 154 17.27 -10.46 -11.30
C GLY A 154 18.76 -10.24 -11.59
N GLU A 155 19.08 -9.53 -12.68
CA GLU A 155 20.45 -9.22 -13.15
C GLU A 155 21.01 -7.88 -12.62
N SER A 156 20.36 -7.27 -11.61
CA SER A 156 20.76 -6.05 -10.86
C SER A 156 20.11 -4.72 -11.28
N ASP A 157 19.39 -4.66 -12.41
CA ASP A 157 18.72 -3.43 -12.84
C ASP A 157 17.36 -3.20 -12.15
N ILE A 158 17.29 -2.17 -11.31
CA ILE A 158 16.03 -1.67 -10.75
C ILE A 158 15.41 -0.67 -11.73
N ASN A 159 14.94 -1.19 -12.85
CA ASN A 159 14.11 -0.43 -13.77
C ASN A 159 12.71 -0.28 -13.17
N LYS A 160 12.39 0.92 -12.67
CA LYS A 160 11.00 1.34 -12.47
C LYS A 160 10.32 1.36 -13.84
N LEU A 161 9.47 0.39 -14.13
CA LEU A 161 8.71 0.38 -15.38
C LEU A 161 7.25 0.05 -15.15
N ASP A 162 6.41 1.03 -15.50
CA ASP A 162 5.05 0.79 -15.94
C ASP A 162 5.07 -0.10 -17.19
N THR A 163 4.89 -1.41 -17.03
CA THR A 163 3.97 -2.18 -17.91
C THR A 163 3.38 -3.36 -17.13
N PHE A 164 2.16 -3.73 -17.49
CA PHE A 164 1.33 -4.80 -16.95
C PHE A 164 2.04 -6.18 -16.90
N LEU A 165 1.57 -7.07 -16.01
CA LEU A 165 2.13 -8.40 -15.71
C LEU A 165 2.39 -9.35 -16.93
N GLN A 166 1.95 -8.98 -18.14
CA GLN A 166 2.15 -9.76 -19.37
C GLN A 166 3.52 -9.54 -20.02
N GLU A 167 4.18 -8.40 -19.81
CA GLU A 167 5.48 -8.08 -20.44
C GLU A 167 6.69 -8.41 -19.54
N ILE A 168 6.44 -9.09 -18.42
CA ILE A 168 7.47 -9.50 -17.46
C ILE A 168 8.40 -10.51 -18.11
N LYS A 169 9.66 -10.11 -18.31
CA LYS A 169 10.74 -10.96 -18.83
C LYS A 169 11.06 -12.10 -17.85
N HIS A 170 11.49 -13.23 -18.37
CA HIS A 170 11.97 -14.36 -17.58
C HIS A 170 13.10 -13.92 -16.62
N GLY A 171 13.06 -14.34 -15.36
CA GLY A 171 14.01 -13.91 -14.33
C GLY A 171 13.71 -12.56 -13.66
N THR A 172 12.63 -11.87 -14.03
CA THR A 172 12.14 -10.70 -13.28
C THR A 172 11.53 -11.17 -11.96
N ILE A 173 11.92 -10.53 -10.85
CA ILE A 173 11.37 -10.72 -9.51
C ILE A 173 10.16 -9.79 -9.34
N VAL A 174 9.09 -10.31 -8.75
CA VAL A 174 7.81 -9.61 -8.53
C VAL A 174 7.52 -9.57 -7.04
N LEU A 175 7.66 -8.40 -6.41
CA LEU A 175 7.32 -8.16 -5.01
C LEU A 175 5.93 -7.53 -4.93
N THR A 176 5.06 -8.05 -4.07
CA THR A 176 3.64 -7.69 -4.01
C THR A 176 3.16 -7.54 -2.57
N ALA A 177 2.43 -6.46 -2.29
CA ALA A 177 1.81 -6.18 -1.00
C ALA A 177 0.34 -5.72 -1.15
N SER A 178 -0.55 -6.25 -0.30
CA SER A 178 -1.93 -5.78 -0.17
C SER A 178 -2.05 -4.48 0.63
N TYR A 179 -3.06 -3.66 0.33
CA TYR A 179 -3.47 -2.52 1.15
C TYR A 179 -4.99 -2.36 1.16
N ASP A 180 -5.60 -2.39 2.34
CA ASP A 180 -7.05 -2.43 2.60
C ASP A 180 -7.76 -3.62 1.93
N ASP A 181 -7.92 -3.62 0.61
CA ASP A 181 -8.62 -4.67 -0.12
C ASP A 181 -8.02 -4.90 -1.52
N ALA A 182 -7.17 -5.92 -1.63
CA ALA A 182 -6.53 -6.31 -2.89
C ALA A 182 -7.41 -7.22 -3.77
N ALA A 183 -8.31 -8.02 -3.19
CA ALA A 183 -8.93 -9.15 -3.87
C ALA A 183 -10.13 -8.78 -4.75
N THR A 184 -10.96 -7.81 -4.33
CA THR A 184 -12.23 -7.48 -5.00
C THR A 184 -12.07 -7.02 -6.46
N LYS A 185 -10.91 -6.44 -6.80
CA LYS A 185 -10.59 -5.99 -8.17
C LYS A 185 -9.75 -7.00 -8.98
N MET A 186 -9.35 -8.14 -8.40
CA MET A 186 -8.62 -9.19 -9.14
C MET A 186 -9.58 -10.07 -9.94
N ASN A 187 -9.41 -10.08 -11.25
CA ASN A 187 -10.05 -11.06 -12.15
C ASN A 187 -9.20 -12.34 -12.31
N ASP A 188 -9.78 -13.36 -12.94
CA ASP A 188 -9.15 -14.68 -13.11
C ASP A 188 -7.85 -14.64 -13.92
N LYS A 189 -7.71 -13.69 -14.85
CA LYS A 189 -6.48 -13.46 -15.61
C LYS A 189 -5.35 -13.03 -14.68
N VAL A 190 -5.59 -12.04 -13.81
CA VAL A 190 -4.60 -11.57 -12.82
C VAL A 190 -4.26 -12.69 -11.84
N ARG A 191 -5.25 -13.44 -11.33
CA ARG A 191 -5.01 -14.57 -10.42
C ARG A 191 -4.15 -15.66 -11.08
N THR A 192 -4.46 -16.02 -12.33
CA THR A 192 -3.66 -16.97 -13.14
C THR A 192 -2.22 -16.49 -13.32
N GLN A 193 -2.00 -15.21 -13.61
CA GLN A 193 -0.64 -14.66 -13.73
C GLN A 193 0.17 -14.79 -12.44
N PHE A 194 -0.44 -14.58 -11.26
CA PHE A 194 0.25 -14.81 -9.99
C PHE A 194 0.48 -16.30 -9.68
N VAL A 195 -0.42 -17.20 -10.11
CA VAL A 195 -0.19 -18.65 -10.04
C VAL A 195 1.04 -19.06 -10.86
N GLU A 196 1.22 -18.50 -12.07
CA GLU A 196 2.41 -18.68 -12.91
C GLU A 196 3.68 -18.07 -12.31
N LEU A 197 3.56 -16.98 -11.53
CA LEU A 197 4.68 -16.38 -10.79
C LEU A 197 5.07 -17.17 -9.53
N GLY A 198 4.35 -18.26 -9.22
CA GLY A 198 4.64 -19.16 -8.09
C GLY A 198 3.70 -19.04 -6.89
N SER A 199 2.63 -18.24 -6.94
CA SER A 199 1.69 -18.11 -5.81
C SER A 199 0.84 -19.37 -5.59
N SER A 200 0.60 -19.69 -4.33
CA SER A 200 -0.28 -20.73 -3.81
C SER A 200 -1.59 -20.15 -3.24
N HIS A 201 -1.58 -18.90 -2.75
CA HIS A 201 -2.74 -18.28 -2.08
C HIS A 201 -3.60 -17.40 -2.99
N VAL A 202 -3.07 -16.85 -4.09
CA VAL A 202 -3.76 -15.84 -4.92
C VAL A 202 -5.14 -16.28 -5.43
N SER A 203 -5.32 -17.56 -5.75
CA SER A 203 -6.61 -18.10 -6.22
C SER A 203 -7.70 -18.12 -5.14
N LYS A 204 -7.33 -17.96 -3.86
CA LYS A 204 -8.23 -18.03 -2.70
C LYS A 204 -8.39 -16.70 -1.95
N LEU A 205 -7.62 -15.66 -2.33
CA LEU A 205 -7.69 -14.35 -1.66
C LEU A 205 -9.10 -13.76 -1.73
N GLY A 206 -9.65 -13.45 -0.56
CA GLY A 206 -10.93 -12.80 -0.34
C GLY A 206 -10.83 -11.33 0.05
N PHE A 207 -12.00 -10.70 0.21
CA PHE A 207 -12.14 -9.29 0.58
C PHE A 207 -11.36 -8.93 1.85
N ARG A 208 -10.44 -7.97 1.75
CA ARG A 208 -9.54 -7.52 2.83
C ARG A 208 -8.61 -8.58 3.43
N ASP A 209 -8.38 -9.71 2.75
CA ASP A 209 -7.28 -10.60 3.12
C ASP A 209 -5.96 -9.84 3.01
N ASN A 210 -5.10 -9.93 4.04
CA ASN A 210 -3.74 -9.44 3.93
C ASN A 210 -2.87 -10.51 3.27
N TRP A 211 -2.05 -10.06 2.31
CA TRP A 211 -1.20 -10.91 1.49
C TRP A 211 0.08 -10.18 1.13
N VAL A 212 1.21 -10.88 1.28
CA VAL A 212 2.52 -10.44 0.82
C VAL A 212 3.17 -11.59 0.05
N PHE A 213 3.80 -11.27 -1.08
CA PHE A 213 4.30 -12.28 -2.01
C PHE A 213 5.53 -11.79 -2.74
N LEU A 214 6.55 -12.65 -2.85
CA LEU A 214 7.66 -12.50 -3.77
C LEU A 214 7.66 -13.71 -4.72
N GLY A 215 7.42 -13.46 -6.00
CA GLY A 215 7.50 -14.46 -7.06
C GLY A 215 8.54 -14.10 -8.13
N ALA A 216 8.66 -14.93 -9.15
CA ALA A 216 9.44 -14.60 -10.34
C ALA A 216 8.89 -15.28 -11.59
N LYS A 217 9.05 -14.66 -12.76
CA LYS A 217 8.62 -15.28 -14.02
C LYS A 217 9.62 -16.36 -14.42
N GLY A 218 9.12 -17.58 -14.59
CA GLY A 218 9.95 -18.75 -14.92
C GLY A 218 10.23 -19.71 -13.75
N LEU A 219 9.54 -19.55 -12.61
CA LEU A 219 9.64 -20.53 -11.52
C LEU A 219 8.93 -21.84 -11.90
N ASN A 220 9.67 -22.95 -11.82
CA ASN A 220 9.12 -24.30 -12.00
C ASN A 220 8.26 -24.78 -10.81
N ASN A 221 8.42 -24.12 -9.65
CA ASN A 221 7.80 -24.50 -8.38
C ASN A 221 7.08 -23.30 -7.74
N LYS A 222 6.30 -23.56 -6.69
CA LYS A 222 5.74 -22.49 -5.84
C LYS A 222 6.84 -21.70 -5.15
N SER A 223 6.59 -20.41 -4.96
CA SER A 223 7.52 -19.56 -4.22
C SER A 223 7.53 -19.93 -2.73
N PRO A 224 8.69 -20.00 -2.06
CA PRO A 224 8.77 -20.12 -0.61
C PRO A 224 8.51 -18.77 0.10
N PHE A 225 8.28 -17.69 -0.65
CA PHE A 225 8.13 -16.33 -0.13
C PHE A 225 6.69 -15.83 -0.34
N GLU A 226 5.76 -16.38 0.42
CA GLU A 226 4.34 -16.00 0.39
C GLU A 226 3.73 -16.13 1.79
N GLU A 227 3.03 -15.08 2.24
CA GLU A 227 2.28 -15.09 3.50
C GLU A 227 0.88 -14.54 3.29
N HIS A 228 -0.11 -15.09 4.00
CA HIS A 228 -1.53 -14.77 3.86
C HIS A 228 -2.24 -14.85 5.21
N ILE A 229 -3.02 -13.82 5.55
CA ILE A 229 -3.97 -13.83 6.66
C ILE A 229 -5.35 -13.51 6.10
N LYS A 230 -6.27 -14.45 6.27
CA LYS A 230 -7.67 -14.29 5.89
C LYS A 230 -8.37 -13.28 6.79
N ASN A 231 -9.19 -12.41 6.21
CA ASN A 231 -10.16 -11.60 6.92
C ASN A 231 -11.20 -12.51 7.62
N ASP A 232 -11.25 -12.45 8.95
CA ASP A 232 -12.13 -13.24 9.81
C ASP A 232 -12.50 -12.39 11.03
N GLU A 233 -13.76 -11.95 11.11
CA GLU A 233 -14.27 -11.03 12.14
C GLU A 233 -13.91 -11.46 13.58
N LYS A 234 -13.76 -12.75 13.84
CA LYS A 234 -13.44 -13.31 15.17
C LYS A 234 -11.94 -13.35 15.49
N LYS A 235 -11.08 -13.14 14.49
CA LYS A 235 -9.61 -13.20 14.60
C LYS A 235 -8.91 -11.92 14.18
N ASN A 236 -9.62 -11.02 13.53
CA ASN A 236 -9.12 -9.74 13.05
C ASN A 236 -8.53 -8.91 14.21
N LYS A 237 -7.38 -8.28 13.96
CA LYS A 237 -6.69 -7.39 14.92
C LYS A 237 -7.23 -5.97 14.87
N TYR A 238 -7.84 -5.58 13.75
CA TYR A 238 -8.48 -4.30 13.53
C TYR A 238 -9.97 -4.53 13.21
N ASP A 239 -10.80 -3.52 13.42
CA ASP A 239 -12.24 -3.60 13.15
C ASP A 239 -12.54 -3.85 11.66
N GLY A 240 -12.73 -5.12 11.28
CA GLY A 240 -12.96 -5.54 9.90
C GLY A 240 -11.71 -5.68 9.02
N TRP A 241 -10.49 -5.78 9.59
CA TRP A 241 -9.27 -6.16 8.86
C TRP A 241 -8.34 -7.09 9.67
N PRO A 242 -7.66 -8.06 9.03
CA PRO A 242 -6.64 -8.89 9.65
C PRO A 242 -5.38 -8.08 10.02
N GLU A 243 -4.47 -8.69 10.78
CA GLU A 243 -3.22 -8.01 11.14
C GLU A 243 -2.29 -7.78 9.95
N MET A 244 -1.41 -6.79 10.10
CA MET A 244 -0.39 -6.45 9.11
C MET A 244 0.64 -7.58 9.00
N LEU A 245 0.89 -8.04 7.77
CA LEU A 245 1.91 -9.03 7.46
C LEU A 245 3.27 -8.37 7.25
N GLU A 246 4.32 -9.08 7.68
CA GLU A 246 5.71 -8.75 7.39
C GLU A 246 6.44 -10.02 6.93
N LEU A 247 6.98 -9.99 5.70
CA LEU A 247 7.77 -11.06 5.11
C LEU A 247 9.13 -10.50 4.72
N GLU A 248 10.19 -10.96 5.39
CA GLU A 248 11.58 -10.63 5.11
C GLU A 248 12.36 -11.89 4.72
N GLY A 249 13.38 -11.71 3.87
CA GLY A 249 14.18 -12.85 3.42
C GLY A 249 15.30 -12.49 2.46
N CYS A 250 15.80 -13.54 1.82
CA CYS A 250 16.91 -13.49 0.89
C CYS A 250 16.51 -14.22 -0.40
N ALA A 251 16.22 -13.47 -1.46
CA ALA A 251 15.94 -14.05 -2.77
C ALA A 251 17.26 -14.37 -3.49
N PRO A 252 17.44 -15.56 -4.09
CA PRO A 252 18.66 -15.85 -4.86
C PRO A 252 18.77 -14.90 -6.06
N ARG A 253 20.00 -14.46 -6.37
CA ARG A 253 20.27 -13.85 -7.67
C ARG A 253 20.10 -14.91 -8.75
N LYS A 254 19.64 -14.51 -9.94
CA LYS A 254 19.66 -15.39 -11.11
C LYS A 254 21.11 -15.83 -11.33
N MET A 255 21.35 -17.14 -11.25
CA MET A 255 22.57 -17.77 -11.74
C MET A 255 22.19 -18.36 -13.10
N ASP A 256 22.96 -18.00 -14.12
CA ASP A 256 22.78 -18.48 -15.50
C ASP A 256 23.14 -19.96 -15.66
#